data_AF-A0A067QUN8-F1
#
_entry.id   AF-A0A067QUN8-F1
#
_cell.length_a   1.000
_cell.length_b   1.000
_cell.length_c   1.000
_cell.angle_alpha   90.00
_cell.angle_beta   90.00
_cell.angle_gamma   90.00
#
_symmetry.space_group_name_H-M   'P 1'
#
loop_
_entity.id
_entity.type
_entity.pdbx_description
1 polymer ?
#
loop_
_entity_poly.entity_id
_entity_poly.type
_entity_poly.pdbx_seq_one_letter_code
_entity_poly.pdbx_strand_id
1 'polypeptide(L)'
;MKIKSGERNISAMSKFDVKGVRELLVAESKFITQLLDKRSVPVTGNNESGVVRGSSETNSGVYSKKKAKLLAAQNKGTTRAKSLEELHDKLQAMRGKKLGYKDKLLKKGLKNRVLKKQKKDERKGRKNLIKTGPDYSAQFENKPKPSKPIYNSEGKMVFSKFDFSESGFKSEASERRGREERDPHKILKKIEKRNEKLKELETKGEVEKLSEIREKIAWNKALNKSEGVKVKDNPELLKKTIKRERKQKQKSRKKWDARLEGMKNRQEEKQKKRMGNIQARKKQVKVNKLKKAASKGRIIPGF
;
A
#
# COMPACT_ATOMS: atom_id res chain seq x y z
N MET A 1 47.11 -30.56 -69.01
CA MET A 1 46.40 -31.69 -68.37
C MET A 1 46.69 -31.69 -66.86
N LYS A 2 45.62 -31.77 -66.05
CA LYS A 2 45.54 -32.07 -64.61
C LYS A 2 46.20 -31.10 -63.60
N ILE A 3 45.42 -30.08 -63.22
CA ILE A 3 45.53 -29.35 -61.96
C ILE A 3 45.05 -30.29 -60.84
N LYS A 4 45.93 -30.69 -59.91
CA LYS A 4 45.55 -31.45 -58.71
C LYS A 4 44.93 -30.51 -57.69
N SER A 5 43.62 -30.66 -57.48
CA SER A 5 42.85 -30.05 -56.41
C SER A 5 43.38 -30.50 -55.04
N GLY A 6 43.86 -29.56 -54.24
CA GLY A 6 44.15 -29.79 -52.82
C GLY A 6 42.84 -29.91 -52.04
N GLU A 7 42.54 -31.12 -51.59
CA GLU A 7 41.47 -31.38 -50.62
C GLU A 7 41.83 -30.69 -49.30
N ARG A 8 41.08 -29.63 -48.96
CA ARG A 8 41.12 -29.04 -47.63
C ARG A 8 40.47 -30.05 -46.67
N ASN A 9 41.31 -30.76 -45.93
CA ASN A 9 40.92 -31.55 -44.77
C ASN A 9 40.23 -30.62 -43.74
N ILE A 10 38.90 -30.58 -43.75
CA ILE A 10 38.09 -30.01 -42.67
C ILE A 10 37.91 -31.14 -41.64
N SER A 11 38.96 -31.42 -40.86
CA SER A 11 38.85 -32.42 -39.79
C SER A 11 39.75 -32.03 -38.62
N ALA A 12 39.14 -31.30 -37.68
CA ALA A 12 39.35 -31.41 -36.23
C ALA A 12 38.73 -30.19 -35.54
N MET A 13 37.40 -30.19 -35.35
CA MET A 13 36.88 -29.41 -34.22
C MET A 13 37.45 -30.06 -32.97
N SER A 14 38.38 -29.37 -32.30
CA SER A 14 38.95 -29.83 -31.04
C SER A 14 37.80 -30.12 -30.08
N LYS A 15 37.77 -31.34 -29.54
CA LYS A 15 36.75 -31.72 -28.56
C LYS A 15 36.83 -30.74 -27.40
N PHE A 16 35.72 -30.04 -27.13
CA PHE A 16 35.62 -29.08 -26.04
C PHE A 16 36.05 -29.74 -24.72
N ASP A 17 37.08 -29.19 -24.07
CA ASP A 17 37.63 -29.74 -22.85
C ASP A 17 36.75 -29.39 -21.64
N VAL A 18 35.71 -30.21 -21.44
CA VAL A 18 34.75 -30.10 -20.34
C VAL A 18 35.46 -30.19 -18.98
N LYS A 19 36.56 -30.94 -18.88
CA LYS A 19 37.27 -31.14 -17.60
C LYS A 19 38.03 -29.88 -17.21
N GLY A 20 38.79 -29.30 -18.15
CA GLY A 20 39.50 -28.04 -17.91
C GLY A 20 38.56 -26.90 -17.52
N VAL A 21 37.42 -26.76 -18.21
CA VAL A 21 36.41 -25.74 -17.88
C VAL A 21 35.80 -25.96 -16.49
N ARG A 22 35.56 -27.22 -16.12
CA ARG A 22 35.04 -27.54 -14.79
C ARG A 22 36.04 -27.19 -13.69
N GLU A 23 37.33 -27.47 -13.89
CA GLU A 23 38.38 -27.12 -12.93
C GLU A 23 38.51 -25.60 -12.75
N LEU A 24 38.43 -24.83 -13.84
CA LEU A 24 38.41 -23.37 -13.79
C LEU A 24 37.21 -22.83 -13.02
N LEU A 25 36.00 -23.33 -13.30
CA LEU A 25 34.78 -22.92 -12.58
C LEU A 25 34.87 -23.24 -11.07
N VAL A 26 35.47 -24.38 -10.72
CA VAL A 26 35.68 -24.75 -9.32
C VAL A 26 36.69 -23.80 -8.65
N ALA A 27 37.79 -23.47 -9.33
CA ALA A 27 38.79 -22.52 -8.82
C ALA A 27 38.19 -21.11 -8.62
N GLU A 28 37.42 -20.62 -9.58
CA GLU A 28 36.73 -19.32 -9.49
C GLU A 28 35.71 -19.31 -8.35
N SER A 29 34.93 -20.38 -8.19
CA SER A 29 33.94 -20.47 -7.10
C SER A 29 34.60 -20.41 -5.71
N LYS A 30 35.76 -21.04 -5.56
CA LYS A 30 36.55 -20.98 -4.32
C LYS A 30 37.08 -19.57 -4.08
N PHE A 31 37.62 -18.93 -5.11
CA PHE A 31 38.10 -17.55 -5.02
C PHE A 31 36.99 -16.57 -4.62
N ILE A 32 35.82 -16.65 -5.25
CA ILE A 32 34.66 -15.81 -4.94
C ILE A 32 34.20 -16.04 -3.49
N THR A 33 34.15 -17.30 -3.03
CA THR A 33 33.76 -17.62 -1.66
C THR A 33 34.74 -17.00 -0.65
N GLN A 34 36.05 -17.13 -0.88
CA GLN A 34 37.07 -16.51 -0.03
C GLN A 34 37.01 -14.97 -0.04
N LEU A 35 36.67 -14.37 -1.19
CA LEU A 35 36.49 -12.93 -1.30
C LEU A 35 35.27 -12.44 -0.52
N LEU A 36 34.17 -13.20 -0.58
CA LEU A 36 32.93 -12.90 0.12
C LEU A 36 33.05 -13.12 1.63
N ASP A 37 33.82 -14.10 2.10
CA ASP A 37 34.08 -14.30 3.53
C ASP A 37 34.92 -13.16 4.13
N LYS A 38 35.91 -12.67 3.38
CA LYS A 38 36.74 -11.52 3.80
C LYS A 38 35.98 -10.19 3.77
N ARG A 39 34.94 -10.09 2.95
CA ARG A 39 34.10 -8.90 2.83
C ARG A 39 32.84 -9.12 3.65
N SER A 40 32.75 -8.54 4.85
CA SER A 40 31.51 -8.56 5.64
C SER A 40 30.39 -7.82 4.90
N VAL A 41 29.67 -8.51 4.01
CA VAL A 41 28.49 -7.96 3.35
C VAL A 41 27.38 -7.93 4.40
N PRO A 42 26.82 -6.75 4.74
CA PRO A 42 25.71 -6.70 5.67
C PRO A 42 24.53 -7.48 5.08
N VAL A 43 24.21 -8.63 5.70
CA VAL A 43 23.04 -9.41 5.34
C VAL A 43 21.82 -8.54 5.61
N THR A 44 21.17 -8.06 4.55
CA THR A 44 19.89 -7.39 4.65
C THR A 44 18.88 -8.41 5.13
N GLY A 45 18.50 -8.28 6.40
CA GLY A 45 17.46 -9.11 7.00
C GLY A 45 16.16 -8.98 6.22
N ASN A 46 15.70 -10.13 5.73
CA ASN A 46 14.37 -10.47 5.23
C ASN A 46 14.15 -10.27 3.72
N ASN A 47 14.09 -11.39 2.98
CA ASN A 47 12.81 -12.01 2.58
C ASN A 47 13.02 -13.44 2.04
N GLU A 48 12.23 -14.37 2.61
CA GLU A 48 11.73 -15.63 2.06
C GLU A 48 12.43 -16.26 0.84
N SER A 49 13.33 -17.20 1.10
CA SER A 49 13.39 -18.49 0.37
C SER A 49 14.21 -19.49 1.20
N GLY A 50 13.63 -20.65 1.47
CA GLY A 50 14.20 -21.65 2.36
C GLY A 50 15.33 -22.42 1.71
N VAL A 51 16.52 -22.34 2.29
CA VAL A 51 17.51 -23.43 2.32
C VAL A 51 18.23 -23.32 3.68
N VAL A 52 18.02 -24.32 4.52
CA VAL A 52 18.71 -24.48 5.81
C VAL A 52 20.13 -24.97 5.52
N ARG A 53 21.14 -24.15 5.80
CA ARG A 53 22.51 -24.64 6.04
C ARG A 53 22.94 -24.14 7.40
N GLY A 54 23.08 -25.08 8.33
CA GLY A 54 23.42 -24.80 9.71
C GLY A 54 24.83 -24.24 9.82
N SER A 55 25.00 -23.26 10.71
CA SER A 55 26.26 -23.00 11.36
C SER A 55 26.02 -22.64 12.82
N SER A 56 26.78 -23.32 13.65
CA SER A 56 27.00 -23.11 15.07
C SER A 56 27.66 -21.76 15.31
N GLU A 57 27.21 -21.00 16.32
CA GLU A 57 27.99 -20.75 17.55
C GLU A 57 27.39 -19.70 18.48
N THR A 58 27.40 -20.09 19.76
CA THR A 58 27.59 -19.38 21.03
C THR A 58 27.20 -17.89 21.15
N ASN A 59 26.14 -17.50 21.86
CA ASN A 59 25.83 -17.57 23.31
C ASN A 59 26.18 -16.27 24.05
N SER A 60 25.15 -15.45 24.34
CA SER A 60 25.07 -14.70 25.60
C SER A 60 23.65 -14.13 25.79
N GLY A 61 23.00 -14.48 26.90
CA GLY A 61 21.85 -13.72 27.42
C GLY A 61 20.58 -14.52 27.66
N VAL A 62 20.57 -15.32 28.74
CA VAL A 62 19.42 -15.62 29.62
C VAL A 62 18.05 -15.65 28.92
N TYR A 63 17.78 -16.71 28.15
CA TYR A 63 16.43 -17.01 27.68
C TYR A 63 15.88 -18.25 28.37
N SER A 64 14.94 -17.98 29.29
CA SER A 64 13.95 -18.87 29.90
C SER A 64 13.93 -20.32 29.39
N LYS A 65 14.20 -21.27 30.29
CA LYS A 65 14.01 -22.73 30.09
C LYS A 65 12.65 -23.08 29.45
N LYS A 66 11.63 -22.21 29.51
CA LYS A 66 10.34 -22.38 28.82
C LYS A 66 10.42 -22.24 27.30
N LYS A 67 11.31 -21.38 26.76
CA LYS A 67 11.46 -21.17 25.32
C LYS A 67 12.23 -22.33 24.65
N ALA A 68 13.23 -22.88 25.34
CA ALA A 68 13.94 -24.09 24.90
C ALA A 68 13.02 -25.32 24.85
N LYS A 69 12.13 -25.49 25.85
CA LYS A 69 11.11 -26.56 25.84
C LYS A 69 10.11 -26.42 24.70
N LEU A 70 9.74 -25.19 24.35
CA LEU A 70 8.76 -24.91 23.28
C LEU A 70 9.37 -25.08 21.87
N LEU A 71 10.64 -24.72 21.68
CA LEU A 71 11.40 -24.99 20.46
C LEU A 71 11.70 -26.49 20.28
N ALA A 72 12.02 -27.21 21.36
CA ALA A 72 12.19 -28.66 21.34
C ALA A 72 10.90 -29.41 21.01
N ALA A 73 9.73 -28.83 21.33
CA ALA A 73 8.42 -29.38 20.95
C ALA A 73 8.06 -29.09 19.48
N GLN A 74 8.65 -28.07 18.85
CA GLN A 74 8.42 -27.76 17.43
C GLN A 74 9.27 -28.63 16.48
N ASN A 75 10.41 -29.14 16.94
CA ASN A 75 11.31 -30.00 16.14
C ASN A 75 10.98 -31.50 16.23
N LYS A 76 10.03 -31.90 17.09
CA LYS A 76 9.41 -33.23 17.02
C LYS A 76 8.22 -33.12 16.07
N GLY A 77 8.41 -33.56 14.83
CA GLY A 77 7.34 -33.66 13.83
C GLY A 77 6.06 -34.20 14.48
N THR A 78 4.95 -33.51 14.27
CA THR A 78 3.69 -33.82 14.95
C THR A 78 3.27 -35.23 14.58
N THR A 79 3.37 -36.17 15.53
CA THR A 79 2.72 -37.47 15.37
C THR A 79 1.24 -37.24 15.12
N ARG A 80 0.69 -37.92 14.11
CA ARG A 80 -0.73 -37.93 13.79
C ARG A 80 -1.49 -38.40 15.03
N ALA A 81 -2.55 -37.68 15.41
CA ALA A 81 -3.37 -38.05 16.57
C ALA A 81 -3.88 -39.49 16.39
N LYS A 82 -3.79 -40.31 17.43
CA LYS A 82 -4.12 -41.74 17.37
C LYS A 82 -5.60 -41.99 17.64
N SER A 83 -6.28 -41.07 18.33
CA SER A 83 -7.72 -41.10 18.62
C SER A 83 -8.39 -39.79 18.19
N LEU A 84 -9.71 -39.84 17.91
CA LEU A 84 -10.54 -38.66 17.62
C LEU A 84 -10.55 -37.67 18.80
N GLU A 85 -10.51 -38.18 20.02
CA GLU A 85 -10.51 -37.39 21.24
C GLU A 85 -9.19 -36.61 21.39
N GLU A 86 -8.07 -37.28 21.14
CA GLU A 86 -6.73 -36.68 21.13
C GLU A 86 -6.60 -35.62 20.01
N LEU A 87 -7.24 -35.84 18.86
CA LEU A 87 -7.31 -34.85 17.78
C LEU A 87 -8.14 -33.63 18.21
N HIS A 88 -9.26 -33.84 18.90
CA HIS A 88 -10.12 -32.77 19.38
C HIS A 88 -9.40 -31.87 20.38
N ASP A 89 -8.73 -32.47 21.36
CA ASP A 89 -7.95 -31.76 22.38
C ASP A 89 -6.78 -30.99 21.75
N LYS A 90 -6.10 -31.60 20.78
CA LYS A 90 -5.01 -30.96 20.03
C LYS A 90 -5.52 -29.76 19.23
N LEU A 91 -6.67 -29.89 18.56
CA LEU A 91 -7.31 -28.78 17.84
C LEU A 91 -7.78 -27.68 18.79
N GLN A 92 -8.25 -28.03 19.98
CA GLN A 92 -8.70 -27.08 20.99
C GLN A 92 -7.52 -26.31 21.62
N ALA A 93 -6.41 -26.98 21.89
CA ALA A 93 -5.17 -26.36 22.34
C ALA A 93 -4.59 -25.40 21.27
N MET A 94 -4.67 -25.77 19.99
CA MET A 94 -4.23 -24.92 18.87
C MET A 94 -5.16 -23.73 18.61
N ARG A 95 -6.47 -23.86 18.88
CA ARG A 95 -7.44 -22.75 18.72
C ARG A 95 -7.24 -21.62 19.74
N GLY A 96 -6.54 -21.89 20.84
CA GLY A 96 -6.30 -20.93 21.92
C GLY A 96 -7.59 -20.46 22.61
N LYS A 97 -7.46 -19.86 23.80
CA LYS A 97 -8.62 -19.27 24.50
C LYS A 97 -9.14 -18.08 23.70
N LYS A 98 -10.40 -18.13 23.26
CA LYS A 98 -11.06 -17.00 22.57
C LYS A 98 -11.15 -15.82 23.53
N LEU A 99 -10.29 -14.82 23.33
CA LEU A 99 -10.30 -13.59 24.12
C LEU A 99 -11.67 -12.91 24.09
N GLY A 100 -12.15 -12.50 25.26
CA GLY A 100 -13.39 -11.75 25.41
C GLY A 100 -13.32 -10.38 24.72
N TYR A 101 -14.46 -9.70 24.59
CA TYR A 101 -14.52 -8.38 23.95
C TYR A 101 -13.64 -7.34 24.68
N LYS A 102 -13.67 -7.34 26.02
CA LYS A 102 -12.86 -6.46 26.88
C LYS A 102 -11.35 -6.71 26.70
N ASP A 103 -10.92 -7.96 26.65
CA ASP A 103 -9.49 -8.31 26.47
C ASP A 103 -8.98 -7.94 25.07
N LYS A 104 -9.84 -8.05 24.05
CA LYS A 104 -9.52 -7.61 22.68
C LYS A 104 -9.29 -6.11 22.61
N LEU A 105 -10.10 -5.32 23.34
CA LEU A 105 -9.93 -3.87 23.47
C LEU A 105 -8.61 -3.52 24.18
N LEU A 106 -8.32 -4.16 25.31
CA LEU A 106 -7.06 -3.97 26.04
C LEU A 106 -5.84 -4.31 25.18
N LYS A 107 -5.88 -5.44 24.45
CA LYS A 107 -4.79 -5.85 23.56
C LYS A 107 -4.58 -4.86 22.40
N LYS A 108 -5.64 -4.29 21.83
CA LYS A 108 -5.54 -3.24 20.81
C LYS A 108 -4.97 -1.94 21.39
N GLY A 109 -5.41 -1.53 22.58
CA GLY A 109 -4.88 -0.37 23.28
C GLY A 109 -3.39 -0.50 23.61
N LEU A 110 -2.98 -1.65 24.13
CA LEU A 110 -1.59 -1.95 24.47
C LEU A 110 -0.69 -1.97 23.22
N LYS A 111 -1.16 -2.58 22.12
CA LYS A 111 -0.46 -2.53 20.82
C LYS A 111 -0.23 -1.10 20.33
N ASN A 112 -1.25 -0.25 20.39
CA ASN A 112 -1.12 1.15 19.99
C ASN A 112 -0.17 1.94 20.90
N ARG A 113 -0.15 1.63 22.20
CA ARG A 113 0.76 2.26 23.18
C ARG A 113 2.22 1.87 22.92
N VAL A 114 2.49 0.59 22.63
CA VAL A 114 3.82 0.09 22.25
C VAL A 114 4.30 0.74 20.94
N LEU A 115 3.45 0.79 19.91
CA LEU A 115 3.78 1.41 18.63
C LEU A 115 4.09 2.91 18.77
N LYS A 116 3.32 3.62 19.62
CA LYS A 116 3.60 5.04 19.94
C LYS A 116 4.94 5.21 20.66
N LYS A 117 5.28 4.31 21.59
CA LYS A 117 6.57 4.35 22.30
C LYS A 117 7.74 4.11 21.35
N GLN A 118 7.66 3.08 20.50
CA GLN A 118 8.67 2.79 19.48
C GLN A 118 8.89 3.98 18.52
N LYS A 119 7.82 4.59 18.01
CA LYS A 119 7.94 5.79 17.15
C LYS A 119 8.55 7.00 17.87
N LYS A 120 8.29 7.15 19.18
CA LYS A 120 8.89 8.22 19.98
C LYS A 120 10.38 7.99 20.17
N ASP A 121 10.78 6.75 20.44
CA ASP A 121 12.18 6.38 20.63
C ASP A 121 12.96 6.49 19.31
N GLU A 122 12.37 6.11 18.17
CA GLU A 122 12.96 6.30 16.84
C GLU A 122 13.18 7.79 16.53
N ARG A 123 12.22 8.67 16.86
CA ARG A 123 12.37 10.13 16.69
C ARG A 123 13.48 10.70 17.58
N LYS A 124 13.62 10.20 18.81
CA LYS A 124 14.72 10.60 19.70
C LYS A 124 16.07 10.12 19.16
N GLY A 125 16.16 8.88 18.69
CA GLY A 125 17.35 8.33 18.06
C GLY A 125 17.79 9.15 16.83
N ARG A 126 16.84 9.50 15.94
CA ARG A 126 17.12 10.37 14.78
C ARG A 126 17.63 11.76 15.19
N LYS A 127 17.03 12.39 16.21
CA LYS A 127 17.49 13.68 16.72
C LYS A 127 18.89 13.61 17.31
N ASN A 128 19.21 12.51 18.00
CA ASN A 128 20.54 12.32 18.58
C ASN A 128 21.59 12.04 17.49
N LEU A 129 21.27 11.27 16.44
CA LEU A 129 22.17 11.04 15.29
C LEU A 129 22.49 12.33 14.53
N ILE A 130 21.53 13.24 14.39
CA ILE A 130 21.74 14.55 13.75
C ILE A 130 22.64 15.45 14.60
N LYS A 131 22.72 15.22 15.92
CA LYS A 131 23.51 16.02 16.86
C LYS A 131 24.95 15.49 17.05
N THR A 132 25.24 14.27 16.61
CA THR A 132 26.55 13.60 16.74
C THR A 132 27.24 13.32 15.39
N GLY A 133 26.70 13.85 14.29
CA GLY A 133 27.41 13.84 13.00
C GLY A 133 28.50 14.92 12.98
N PRO A 134 29.66 14.67 12.34
CA PRO A 134 30.74 15.65 12.28
C PRO A 134 30.29 16.94 11.62
N ASP A 135 30.63 18.06 12.26
CA ASP A 135 30.34 19.43 11.83
C ASP A 135 30.95 19.71 10.44
N TYR A 136 30.15 19.54 9.39
CA TYR A 136 30.28 20.35 8.19
C TYR A 136 29.25 21.47 8.29
N SER A 137 29.57 22.47 9.09
CA SER A 137 28.88 23.75 9.12
C SER A 137 29.18 24.51 7.83
N ALA A 138 28.48 24.15 6.75
CA ALA A 138 28.27 25.08 5.66
C ALA A 138 27.50 26.27 6.24
N GLN A 139 28.15 27.44 6.25
CA GLN A 139 27.55 28.73 6.59
C GLN A 139 26.31 28.96 5.71
N PHE A 140 25.15 28.60 6.24
CA PHE A 140 23.89 29.16 5.81
C PHE A 140 23.43 30.04 6.97
N GLU A 141 23.72 31.33 6.86
CA GLU A 141 23.11 32.40 7.66
C GLU A 141 21.59 32.39 7.41
N ASN A 142 20.88 31.44 8.02
CA ASN A 142 19.44 31.54 8.22
C ASN A 142 19.22 32.46 9.42
N LYS A 143 19.39 33.76 9.21
CA LYS A 143 18.75 34.72 10.09
C LYS A 143 17.24 34.48 9.99
N PRO A 144 16.51 34.22 11.10
CA PRO A 144 15.06 34.13 11.03
C PRO A 144 14.54 35.49 10.54
N LYS A 145 14.02 35.53 9.32
CA LYS A 145 13.36 36.73 8.80
C LYS A 145 12.22 37.09 9.77
N PRO A 146 12.03 38.37 10.11
CA PRO A 146 10.94 38.78 10.96
C PRO A 146 9.62 38.31 10.32
N SER A 147 8.87 37.50 11.06
CA SER A 147 7.57 36.99 10.62
C SER A 147 6.66 38.17 10.34
N LYS A 148 6.23 38.32 9.09
CA LYS A 148 5.25 39.36 8.73
C LYS A 148 3.94 39.09 9.47
N PRO A 149 3.26 40.12 10.00
CA PRO A 149 1.94 39.94 10.60
C PRO A 149 0.93 39.45 9.56
N ILE A 150 0.20 38.38 9.89
CA ILE A 150 -0.81 37.78 9.02
C ILE A 150 -2.15 38.45 9.29
N TYR A 151 -2.79 38.99 8.24
CA TYR A 151 -4.08 39.67 8.32
C TYR A 151 -5.20 38.80 7.73
N ASN A 152 -6.38 38.85 8.35
CA ASN A 152 -7.61 38.31 7.77
C ASN A 152 -8.10 39.16 6.58
N SER A 153 -9.14 38.70 5.87
CA SER A 153 -9.84 39.49 4.82
C SER A 153 -10.41 40.82 5.32
N GLU A 154 -10.59 40.98 6.64
CA GLU A 154 -10.99 42.22 7.31
C GLU A 154 -9.81 43.11 7.74
N GLY A 155 -8.57 42.76 7.39
CA GLY A 155 -7.38 43.57 7.73
C GLY A 155 -6.95 43.50 9.21
N LYS A 156 -7.50 42.57 10.00
CA LYS A 156 -7.12 42.37 11.41
C LYS A 156 -6.02 41.32 11.53
N MET A 157 -5.01 41.59 12.36
CA MET A 157 -3.88 40.69 12.62
C MET A 157 -4.34 39.46 13.41
N VAL A 158 -4.00 38.25 12.96
CA VAL A 158 -4.40 37.00 13.62
C VAL A 158 -3.20 36.18 14.07
N PHE A 159 -3.07 36.03 15.39
CA PHE A 159 -1.96 35.32 16.05
C PHE A 159 -2.04 33.78 15.99
N SER A 160 -3.17 33.21 15.53
CA SER A 160 -3.42 31.76 15.53
C SER A 160 -3.76 31.21 14.14
N LYS A 161 -3.20 31.83 13.09
CA LYS A 161 -3.29 31.30 11.74
C LYS A 161 -1.89 31.01 11.23
N PHE A 162 -1.51 29.73 11.25
CA PHE A 162 -0.29 29.27 10.60
C PHE A 162 -0.47 29.41 9.08
N ASP A 163 0.40 30.20 8.46
CA ASP A 163 0.47 30.31 7.01
C ASP A 163 1.40 29.21 6.46
N PHE A 164 0.84 28.29 5.67
CA PHE A 164 1.58 27.21 5.01
C PHE A 164 2.08 27.61 3.61
N SER A 165 1.83 28.84 3.17
CA SER A 165 2.31 29.34 1.89
C SER A 165 3.83 29.53 1.86
N GLU A 166 4.42 29.97 2.99
CA GLU A 166 5.84 30.32 3.08
C GLU A 166 6.76 29.16 3.52
N SER A 167 6.20 28.02 3.97
CA SER A 167 6.96 26.76 4.09
C SER A 167 7.22 26.16 2.70
N GLY A 168 8.09 26.83 1.94
CA GLY A 168 8.50 26.54 0.58
C GLY A 168 9.28 25.23 0.43
N PHE A 169 8.59 24.09 0.53
CA PHE A 169 9.05 22.84 -0.09
C PHE A 169 8.61 22.72 -1.56
N LYS A 170 8.02 23.76 -2.13
CA LYS A 170 7.93 23.90 -3.59
C LYS A 170 9.09 24.76 -4.01
N SER A 171 10.21 24.12 -4.34
CA SER A 171 11.28 24.82 -5.04
C SER A 171 10.69 25.40 -6.32
N GLU A 172 11.05 26.63 -6.65
CA GLU A 172 10.67 27.29 -7.90
C GLU A 172 11.04 26.40 -9.13
N ALA A 173 12.08 25.57 -8.98
CA ALA A 173 12.46 24.52 -9.91
C ALA A 173 11.36 23.44 -10.13
N SER A 174 10.57 23.09 -9.11
CA SER A 174 9.44 22.15 -9.20
C SER A 174 8.18 22.74 -9.85
N GLU A 175 8.09 24.07 -9.92
CA GLU A 175 7.03 24.76 -10.65
C GLU A 175 7.44 25.05 -12.10
N ARG A 176 8.72 25.34 -12.36
CA ARG A 176 9.29 25.45 -13.72
C ARG A 176 9.32 24.10 -14.45
N ARG A 177 9.63 23.01 -13.76
CA ARG A 177 9.41 21.63 -14.25
C ARG A 177 7.98 21.22 -13.91
N GLY A 178 7.00 21.76 -14.63
CA GLY A 178 5.57 21.58 -14.37
C GLY A 178 5.25 20.15 -13.93
N ARG A 179 4.55 20.00 -12.80
CA ARG A 179 4.24 18.69 -12.19
C ARG A 179 3.72 17.76 -13.27
N GLU A 180 4.33 16.59 -13.37
CA GLU A 180 3.92 15.59 -14.34
C GLU A 180 2.41 15.33 -14.25
N GLU A 181 1.76 15.25 -15.41
CA GLU A 181 0.33 15.00 -15.49
C GLU A 181 -0.01 13.69 -14.78
N ARG A 182 -0.91 13.77 -13.79
CA ARG A 182 -1.26 12.62 -12.93
C ARG A 182 -2.57 11.97 -13.33
N ASP A 183 -3.42 12.68 -14.06
CA ASP A 183 -4.74 12.20 -14.46
C ASP A 183 -4.62 11.07 -15.49
N PRO A 184 -5.09 9.84 -15.18
CA PRO A 184 -4.99 8.71 -16.08
C PRO A 184 -5.70 8.92 -17.42
N HIS A 185 -6.75 9.75 -17.47
CA HIS A 185 -7.44 10.09 -18.73
C HIS A 185 -6.56 10.93 -19.65
N LYS A 186 -5.91 11.95 -19.09
CA LYS A 186 -5.02 12.83 -19.86
C LYS A 186 -3.75 12.10 -20.28
N ILE A 187 -3.19 11.26 -19.42
CA ILE A 187 -2.03 10.42 -19.78
C ILE A 187 -2.40 9.50 -20.95
N LEU A 188 -3.56 8.83 -20.88
CA LEU A 188 -4.02 7.97 -21.97
C LEU A 188 -4.17 8.74 -23.28
N LYS A 189 -4.80 9.92 -23.26
CA LYS A 189 -4.95 10.78 -24.44
C LYS A 189 -3.60 11.24 -25.00
N LYS A 190 -2.60 11.50 -24.16
CA LYS A 190 -1.24 11.84 -24.60
C LYS A 190 -0.58 10.65 -25.32
N ILE A 191 -0.73 9.45 -24.78
CA ILE A 191 -0.20 8.21 -25.40
C ILE A 191 -0.88 7.95 -26.73
N GLU A 192 -2.21 8.08 -26.81
CA GLU A 192 -2.99 7.90 -28.04
C GLU A 192 -2.52 8.88 -29.12
N LYS A 193 -2.46 10.18 -28.82
CA LYS A 193 -1.94 11.19 -29.75
C LYS A 193 -0.51 10.93 -30.21
N ARG A 194 0.36 10.46 -29.30
CA ARG A 194 1.75 10.12 -29.65
C ARG A 194 1.79 8.92 -30.61
N ASN A 195 0.96 7.90 -30.36
CA ASN A 195 0.88 6.73 -31.21
C ASN A 195 0.27 7.05 -32.58
N GLU A 196 -0.73 7.94 -32.63
CA GLU A 196 -1.31 8.46 -33.89
C GLU A 196 -0.25 9.14 -34.74
N LYS A 197 0.54 10.06 -34.16
CA LYS A 197 1.66 10.71 -34.87
C LYS A 197 2.69 9.72 -35.40
N LEU A 198 3.03 8.68 -34.62
CA LEU A 198 3.95 7.65 -35.08
C LEU A 198 3.38 6.84 -36.26
N LYS A 199 2.08 6.54 -36.23
CA LYS A 199 1.39 5.87 -37.33
C LYS A 199 1.31 6.75 -38.58
N GLU A 200 1.05 8.05 -38.42
CA GLU A 200 1.04 8.99 -39.54
C GLU A 200 2.42 9.05 -40.23
N LEU A 201 3.52 9.09 -39.47
CA LEU A 201 4.88 9.06 -40.04
C LEU A 201 5.20 7.72 -40.72
N GLU A 202 4.70 6.62 -40.15
CA GLU A 202 4.82 5.27 -40.75
C GLU A 202 4.06 5.20 -42.09
N THR A 203 2.84 5.75 -42.17
CA THR A 203 2.07 5.80 -43.43
C THR A 203 2.69 6.72 -44.48
N LYS A 204 3.44 7.75 -44.07
CA LYS A 204 4.15 8.66 -44.98
C LYS A 204 5.47 8.07 -45.51
N GLY A 205 5.90 6.91 -45.01
CA GLY A 205 7.12 6.23 -45.46
C GLY A 205 8.42 6.81 -44.92
N GLU A 206 8.39 7.69 -43.92
CA GLU A 206 9.59 8.31 -43.32
C GLU A 206 10.23 7.39 -42.26
N VAL A 207 10.83 6.28 -42.69
CA VAL A 207 11.35 5.22 -41.80
C VAL A 207 12.48 5.70 -40.88
N GLU A 208 13.41 6.51 -41.39
CA GLU A 208 14.55 7.02 -40.62
C GLU A 208 14.12 7.98 -39.49
N LYS A 209 13.22 8.91 -39.79
CA LYS A 209 12.66 9.81 -38.76
C LYS A 209 11.89 9.03 -37.71
N LEU A 210 11.19 7.97 -38.11
CA LEU A 210 10.44 7.11 -37.19
C LEU A 210 11.37 6.34 -36.24
N SER A 211 12.48 5.78 -36.74
CA SER A 211 13.46 5.09 -35.88
C SER A 211 14.11 6.06 -34.91
N GLU A 212 14.55 7.23 -35.37
CA GLU A 212 15.10 8.27 -34.49
C GLU A 212 14.14 8.69 -33.38
N ILE A 213 12.85 8.90 -33.70
CA ILE A 213 11.85 9.27 -32.70
C ILE A 213 11.63 8.13 -31.70
N ARG A 214 11.58 6.88 -32.16
CA ARG A 214 11.43 5.71 -31.28
C ARG A 214 12.63 5.58 -30.34
N GLU A 215 13.85 5.78 -30.84
CA GLU A 215 15.08 5.77 -30.05
C GLU A 215 15.12 6.90 -29.03
N LYS A 216 14.83 8.15 -29.46
CA LYS A 216 14.74 9.32 -28.56
C LYS A 216 13.74 9.06 -27.43
N ILE A 217 12.61 8.41 -27.71
CA ILE A 217 11.61 8.07 -26.69
C ILE A 217 12.11 6.97 -25.75
N ALA A 218 12.78 5.94 -26.28
CA ALA A 218 13.37 4.87 -25.47
C ALA A 218 14.44 5.41 -24.51
N TRP A 219 15.33 6.28 -24.99
CA TRP A 219 16.36 6.93 -24.20
C TRP A 219 15.78 7.86 -23.13
N ASN A 220 14.84 8.73 -23.49
CA ASN A 220 14.17 9.60 -22.52
C ASN A 220 13.43 8.79 -21.44
N LYS A 221 12.81 7.67 -21.81
CA LYS A 221 12.17 6.76 -20.85
C LYS A 221 13.17 6.13 -19.90
N ALA A 222 14.33 5.69 -20.40
CA ALA A 222 15.40 5.14 -19.58
C ALA A 222 15.96 6.20 -18.61
N LEU A 223 16.21 7.41 -19.12
CA LEU A 223 16.71 8.55 -18.34
C LEU A 223 15.74 8.92 -17.22
N ASN A 224 14.46 9.12 -17.53
CA ASN A 224 13.43 9.43 -16.53
C ASN A 224 13.34 8.31 -15.46
N LYS A 225 13.42 7.05 -15.88
CA LYS A 225 13.40 5.93 -14.94
C LYS A 225 14.63 5.92 -14.03
N SER A 226 15.81 6.29 -14.54
CA SER A 226 17.04 6.44 -13.74
C SER A 226 17.00 7.65 -12.79
N GLU A 227 16.35 8.75 -13.18
CA GLU A 227 16.10 9.91 -12.31
C GLU A 227 15.14 9.56 -11.15
N GLY A 228 14.42 8.43 -11.25
CA GLY A 228 13.44 7.98 -10.27
C GLY A 228 12.01 8.42 -10.56
N VAL A 229 11.78 8.99 -11.75
CA VAL A 229 10.46 9.37 -12.24
C VAL A 229 9.62 8.14 -12.58
N LYS A 230 8.37 8.10 -12.10
CA LYS A 230 7.45 6.99 -12.34
C LYS A 230 6.74 7.13 -13.68
N VAL A 231 7.40 6.63 -14.72
CA VAL A 231 6.87 6.65 -16.09
C VAL A 231 5.63 5.73 -16.23
N LYS A 232 4.49 6.29 -16.66
CA LYS A 232 3.17 5.59 -16.76
C LYS A 232 2.67 5.48 -18.20
N ASP A 233 3.39 4.74 -19.04
CA ASP A 233 3.10 4.71 -20.49
C ASP A 233 2.18 3.57 -20.95
N ASN A 234 1.81 2.64 -20.05
CA ASN A 234 1.08 1.44 -20.45
C ASN A 234 -0.45 1.71 -20.59
N PRO A 235 -1.02 1.68 -21.82
CA PRO A 235 -2.41 2.07 -22.06
C PRO A 235 -3.42 1.13 -21.40
N GLU A 236 -3.12 -0.17 -21.30
CA GLU A 236 -4.03 -1.13 -20.67
C GLU A 236 -4.18 -0.90 -19.17
N LEU A 237 -3.07 -0.59 -18.51
CA LEU A 237 -3.06 -0.29 -17.07
C LEU A 237 -3.80 1.02 -16.77
N LEU A 238 -3.66 2.02 -17.65
CA LEU A 238 -4.40 3.28 -17.54
C LEU A 238 -5.91 3.04 -17.73
N LYS A 239 -6.33 2.29 -18.75
CA LYS A 239 -7.73 1.90 -18.95
C LYS A 239 -8.29 1.13 -17.74
N LYS A 240 -7.53 0.19 -17.17
CA LYS A 240 -7.90 -0.54 -15.94
C LYS A 240 -8.04 0.41 -14.75
N THR A 241 -7.17 1.40 -14.62
CA THR A 241 -7.23 2.41 -13.55
C THR A 241 -8.48 3.26 -13.67
N ILE A 242 -8.78 3.80 -14.85
CA ILE A 242 -10.02 4.54 -15.15
C ILE A 242 -11.25 3.70 -14.80
N LYS A 243 -11.27 2.41 -15.18
CA LYS A 243 -12.38 1.50 -14.85
C LYS A 243 -12.54 1.32 -13.33
N ARG A 244 -11.45 1.22 -12.58
CA ARG A 244 -11.49 1.12 -11.10
C ARG A 244 -12.05 2.40 -10.48
N GLU A 245 -11.60 3.56 -10.93
CA GLU A 245 -12.10 4.86 -10.47
C GLU A 245 -13.59 5.02 -10.75
N ARG A 246 -14.04 4.66 -11.97
CA ARG A 246 -15.47 4.66 -12.32
C ARG A 246 -16.28 3.75 -11.41
N LYS A 247 -15.81 2.52 -11.17
CA LYS A 247 -16.47 1.58 -10.24
C LYS A 247 -16.52 2.11 -8.81
N GLN A 248 -15.45 2.76 -8.34
CA GLN A 248 -15.41 3.36 -7.01
C GLN A 248 -16.42 4.50 -6.89
N LYS A 249 -16.47 5.41 -7.87
CA LYS A 249 -17.48 6.49 -7.93
C LYS A 249 -18.90 5.92 -7.95
N GLN A 250 -19.15 4.88 -8.73
CA GLN A 250 -20.47 4.21 -8.76
C GLN A 250 -20.84 3.60 -7.40
N LYS A 251 -19.91 2.93 -6.72
CA LYS A 251 -20.14 2.40 -5.36
C LYS A 251 -20.44 3.52 -4.37
N SER A 252 -19.70 4.62 -4.42
CA SER A 252 -19.93 5.78 -3.57
C SER A 252 -21.30 6.41 -3.82
N ARG A 253 -21.69 6.56 -5.09
CA ARG A 253 -23.02 7.05 -5.49
C ARG A 253 -24.13 6.16 -4.93
N LYS A 254 -24.09 4.85 -5.20
CA LYS A 254 -25.08 3.88 -4.66
C LYS A 254 -25.21 3.95 -3.14
N LYS A 255 -24.09 4.07 -2.42
CA LYS A 255 -24.08 4.20 -0.96
C LYS A 255 -24.70 5.52 -0.49
N TRP A 256 -24.54 6.59 -1.25
CA TRP A 256 -25.16 7.88 -0.96
C TRP A 256 -26.67 7.84 -1.21
N ASP A 257 -27.08 7.30 -2.36
CA ASP A 257 -28.49 7.14 -2.71
C ASP A 257 -29.23 6.29 -1.66
N ALA A 258 -28.65 5.16 -1.25
CA ALA A 258 -29.22 4.30 -0.20
C ALA A 258 -29.33 5.00 1.17
N ARG A 259 -28.44 5.95 1.49
CA ARG A 259 -28.53 6.74 2.72
C ARG A 259 -29.66 7.77 2.64
N LEU A 260 -29.81 8.42 1.49
CA LEU A 260 -30.89 9.39 1.26
C LEU A 260 -32.26 8.69 1.32
N GLU A 261 -32.37 7.54 0.67
CA GLU A 261 -33.57 6.70 0.73
C GLU A 261 -33.85 6.23 2.16
N GLY A 262 -32.84 5.71 2.87
CA GLY A 262 -32.99 5.30 4.27
C GLY A 262 -33.39 6.45 5.20
N MET A 263 -32.93 7.68 4.93
CA MET A 263 -33.35 8.88 5.66
C MET A 263 -34.81 9.21 5.37
N LYS A 264 -35.22 9.22 4.10
CA LYS A 264 -36.59 9.48 3.67
C LYS A 264 -37.56 8.46 4.27
N ASN A 265 -37.24 7.17 4.19
CA ASN A 265 -38.07 6.10 4.76
C ASN A 265 -38.25 6.27 6.27
N ARG A 266 -37.18 6.60 7.02
CA ARG A 266 -37.28 6.88 8.46
C ARG A 266 -38.15 8.10 8.78
N GLN A 267 -38.09 9.14 7.96
CA GLN A 267 -38.95 10.31 8.13
C GLN A 267 -40.42 9.95 7.87
N GLU A 268 -40.70 9.23 6.79
CA GLU A 268 -42.05 8.76 6.45
C GLU A 268 -42.61 7.80 7.49
N GLU A 269 -41.83 6.84 7.99
CA GLU A 269 -42.24 5.92 9.06
C GLU A 269 -42.65 6.68 10.33
N LYS A 270 -41.85 7.67 10.74
CA LYS A 270 -42.17 8.53 11.89
C LYS A 270 -43.46 9.32 11.67
N GLN A 271 -43.65 9.88 10.47
CA GLN A 271 -44.87 10.60 10.12
C GLN A 271 -46.09 9.68 10.10
N LYS A 272 -45.99 8.50 9.47
CA LYS A 272 -47.05 7.47 9.45
C LYS A 272 -47.43 7.04 10.87
N LYS A 273 -46.44 6.78 11.74
CA LYS A 273 -46.68 6.45 13.16
C LYS A 273 -47.40 7.59 13.89
N ARG A 274 -46.99 8.84 13.67
CA ARG A 274 -47.66 10.01 14.27
C ARG A 274 -49.11 10.14 13.79
N MET A 275 -49.37 9.99 12.49
CA MET A 275 -50.71 10.02 11.92
C MET A 275 -51.59 8.91 12.50
N GLY A 276 -51.07 7.68 12.59
CA GLY A 276 -51.77 6.55 13.22
C GLY A 276 -52.14 6.83 14.67
N ASN A 277 -51.20 7.34 15.48
CA ASN A 277 -51.45 7.70 16.87
C ASN A 277 -52.50 8.82 17.01
N ILE A 278 -52.47 9.83 16.14
CA ILE A 278 -53.46 10.92 16.13
C ILE A 278 -54.85 10.37 15.78
N GLN A 279 -54.95 9.49 14.77
CA GLN A 279 -56.22 8.87 14.39
C GLN A 279 -56.76 7.97 15.50
N ALA A 280 -55.91 7.16 16.14
CA ALA A 280 -56.28 6.34 17.28
C ALA A 280 -56.81 7.19 18.44
N ARG A 281 -56.14 8.30 18.78
CA ARG A 281 -56.60 9.24 19.81
C ARG A 281 -57.95 9.86 19.44
N LYS A 282 -58.15 10.28 18.19
CA LYS A 282 -59.45 10.80 17.71
C LYS A 282 -60.57 9.77 17.86
N LYS A 283 -60.33 8.51 17.47
CA LYS A 283 -61.30 7.41 17.64
C LYS A 283 -61.60 7.14 19.12
N GLN A 284 -60.58 7.06 19.96
CA GLN A 284 -60.74 6.82 21.39
C GLN A 284 -61.54 7.93 22.09
N VAL A 285 -61.31 9.20 21.73
CA VAL A 285 -62.12 10.32 22.25
C VAL A 285 -63.59 10.18 21.84
N LYS A 286 -63.88 9.80 20.59
CA LYS A 286 -65.26 9.55 20.13
C LYS A 286 -65.92 8.40 20.91
N VAL A 287 -65.22 7.28 21.05
CA VAL A 287 -65.72 6.12 21.81
C VAL A 287 -65.96 6.47 23.28
N ASN A 288 -65.05 7.21 23.92
CA ASN A 288 -65.22 7.63 25.31
C ASN A 288 -66.41 8.59 25.49
N LYS A 289 -66.67 9.47 24.52
CA LYS A 289 -67.88 10.31 24.52
C LYS A 289 -69.16 9.49 24.43
N LEU A 290 -69.20 8.50 23.53
CA LEU A 290 -70.34 7.57 23.40
C LEU A 290 -70.56 6.76 24.69
N LYS A 291 -69.49 6.18 25.27
CA LYS A 291 -69.57 5.46 26.55
C LYS A 291 -70.12 6.32 27.69
N LYS A 292 -69.68 7.59 27.79
CA LYS A 292 -70.18 8.55 28.79
C LYS A 292 -71.65 8.96 28.56
N ALA A 293 -72.12 8.97 27.31
CA ALA A 293 -73.52 9.25 27.02
C ALA A 293 -74.41 8.04 27.39
N ALA A 294 -73.98 6.83 27.03
CA ALA A 294 -74.66 5.59 27.39
C ALA A 294 -74.76 5.40 28.91
N SER A 295 -73.66 5.63 29.66
CA SER A 295 -73.67 5.53 31.13
C SER A 295 -74.58 6.57 31.81
N LYS A 296 -75.01 7.62 31.11
CA LYS A 296 -75.95 8.64 31.60
C LYS A 296 -77.38 8.39 31.12
N GLY A 297 -77.68 7.22 30.57
CA GLY A 297 -79.03 6.84 30.12
C GLY A 297 -79.52 7.56 28.86
N ARG A 298 -78.66 8.27 28.12
CA ARG A 298 -79.03 8.84 26.82
C ARG A 298 -79.03 7.74 25.76
N ILE A 299 -80.20 7.51 25.14
CA ILE A 299 -80.35 6.62 23.98
C ILE A 299 -79.50 7.19 22.85
N ILE A 300 -78.59 6.37 22.31
CA ILE A 300 -77.70 6.74 21.21
C ILE A 300 -78.31 6.15 19.93
N PRO A 301 -78.92 6.94 19.04
CA PRO A 301 -79.48 6.41 17.80
C PRO A 301 -78.35 6.11 16.81
N GLY A 302 -78.35 4.89 16.24
CA GLY A 302 -77.42 4.50 15.18
C GLY A 302 -76.04 4.03 15.66
N PHE A 303 -75.93 3.60 16.92
CA PHE A 303 -74.82 2.78 17.43
C PHE A 303 -75.35 1.50 18.06
#